data_AF-N8Q3Q7-F1
#
_entry.id   AF-N8Q3Q7-F1
#
_cell.length_a   1.000
_cell.length_b   1.000
_cell.length_c   1.000
_cell.angle_alpha   90.00
_cell.angle_beta   90.00
_cell.angle_gamma   90.00
#
_symmetry.space_group_name_H-M   'P 1'
#
loop_
_entity.id
_entity.type
_entity.pdbx_description
1 polymer ?
#
loop_
_entity_poly.entity_id
_entity_poly.type
_entity_poly.pdbx_seq_one_letter_code
_entity_poly.pdbx_strand_id
1 'polypeptide(L)'
;MNKTFASCFSFKSLSVLVLSLGLAGCGNGSWWSKDDEPTLEVEHIRKAIPNRVNQRESWAQDIYDITEQLGIPQTKENVCTIVAVVDQESNFVADPTVPGLGEKAVKEVQGRLDEKFKDKLGQAIGGTVAGYFQEVLKNHPSPEDNYLSQMRRVKTERELDELYREIFDYMSKHYHVSALTGAAKLVGQNIGEKMNPITTLGSMQVHISYAKEHKRQGGNIAELRTDLYSQYGGLYYGIHRLMMYPADYDKPIYRFADYNSGMYSSRNAAFQSMLNDLTEAELDLDGDLLLYTKDGAIRSQKSQSERELISVFAKNNFIITERQIRADLKKEKDKDFEDTMTYRGVSKLYQEKTGKDPIYAIMPEVVISGPKLSRDYNTNWFATRVDGRYQTCMRKIKNLKL
;
A
#
# COMPACT_ATOMS: atom_id res chain seq x y z
N MET A 1 -58.36 -3.84 -76.54
CA MET A 1 -57.67 -2.91 -77.47
C MET A 1 -57.49 -1.57 -76.78
N ASN A 2 -56.22 -1.19 -76.59
CA ASN A 2 -55.67 0.15 -76.36
C ASN A 2 -56.37 1.11 -75.36
N LYS A 3 -55.75 1.35 -74.19
CA LYS A 3 -54.84 2.50 -73.98
C LYS A 3 -54.32 2.58 -72.53
N THR A 4 -53.00 2.40 -72.41
CA THR A 4 -52.02 3.18 -71.62
C THR A 4 -52.37 3.69 -70.21
N PHE A 5 -51.70 3.06 -69.23
CA PHE A 5 -51.45 3.56 -67.88
C PHE A 5 -50.64 4.87 -67.89
N ALA A 6 -51.06 5.85 -67.10
CA ALA A 6 -50.26 7.01 -66.74
C ALA A 6 -49.39 6.68 -65.51
N SER A 7 -48.06 6.77 -65.69
CA SER A 7 -47.08 6.70 -64.61
C SER A 7 -46.93 8.09 -63.99
N CYS A 8 -47.18 8.21 -62.68
CA CYS A 8 -46.84 9.38 -61.89
C CYS A 8 -45.58 9.04 -61.08
N PHE A 9 -44.44 9.59 -61.50
CA PHE A 9 -43.19 9.52 -60.75
C PHE A 9 -43.31 10.39 -59.49
N SER A 10 -43.47 9.76 -58.32
CA SER A 10 -43.14 10.39 -57.04
C SER A 10 -41.76 9.93 -56.63
N PHE A 11 -40.83 10.88 -56.60
CA PHE A 11 -39.52 10.76 -55.96
C PHE A 11 -39.73 10.35 -54.49
N LYS A 12 -39.44 9.10 -54.14
CA LYS A 12 -39.25 8.70 -52.74
C LYS A 12 -37.83 9.06 -52.33
N SER A 13 -37.70 10.10 -51.52
CA SER A 13 -36.48 10.40 -50.77
C SER A 13 -36.04 9.15 -49.99
N LEU A 14 -34.83 8.71 -50.28
CA LEU A 14 -34.14 7.63 -49.59
C LEU A 14 -33.67 8.17 -48.22
N SER A 15 -34.49 8.05 -47.19
CA SER A 15 -34.05 8.31 -45.81
C SER A 15 -33.20 7.14 -45.33
N VAL A 16 -31.88 7.29 -45.46
CA VAL A 16 -30.89 6.42 -44.82
C VAL A 16 -30.98 6.67 -43.31
N LEU A 17 -31.65 5.78 -42.59
CA LEU A 17 -31.63 5.75 -41.13
C LEU A 17 -30.27 5.20 -40.71
N VAL A 18 -29.33 6.10 -40.40
CA VAL A 18 -28.09 5.74 -39.73
C VAL A 18 -28.46 5.29 -38.31
N LEU A 19 -28.44 3.99 -38.07
CA LEU A 19 -28.43 3.44 -36.71
C LEU A 19 -27.07 3.79 -36.09
N SER A 20 -27.02 4.89 -35.37
CA SER A 20 -25.96 5.18 -34.41
C SER A 20 -26.08 4.14 -33.29
N LEU A 21 -25.37 3.02 -33.44
CA LEU A 21 -25.01 2.15 -32.32
C LEU A 21 -24.24 3.03 -31.34
N GLY A 22 -24.91 3.47 -30.28
CA GLY A 22 -24.26 4.05 -29.13
C GLY A 22 -23.25 3.03 -28.62
N LEU A 23 -21.98 3.33 -28.84
CA LEU A 23 -20.90 2.75 -28.05
C LEU A 23 -21.16 3.23 -26.61
N ALA A 24 -21.93 2.45 -25.86
CA ALA A 24 -21.85 2.48 -24.42
C ALA A 24 -20.42 2.04 -24.09
N GLY A 25 -19.53 3.02 -23.93
CA GLY A 25 -18.27 2.80 -23.25
C GLY A 25 -18.62 2.35 -21.84
N CYS A 26 -18.68 1.03 -21.62
CA CYS A 26 -18.62 0.44 -20.30
C CYS A 26 -17.20 0.64 -19.77
N GLY A 27 -16.93 1.85 -19.33
CA GLY A 27 -15.75 2.25 -18.59
C GLY A 27 -16.21 3.35 -17.66
N ASN A 28 -16.72 2.95 -16.49
CA ASN A 28 -16.82 3.74 -15.25
C ASN A 28 -17.78 3.04 -14.28
N GLY A 29 -17.40 1.83 -13.84
CA GLY A 29 -17.90 1.28 -12.58
C GLY A 29 -17.00 1.79 -11.48
N SER A 30 -17.14 3.07 -11.09
CA SER A 30 -16.57 3.52 -9.83
C SER A 30 -17.24 2.65 -8.75
N TRP A 31 -16.48 1.73 -8.16
CA TRP A 31 -16.86 0.89 -7.02
C TRP A 31 -17.41 1.69 -5.82
N TRP A 32 -17.30 3.02 -5.87
CA TRP A 32 -17.92 3.96 -4.98
C TRP A 32 -19.39 4.27 -5.29
N SER A 33 -20.09 3.44 -6.08
CA SER A 33 -21.43 3.71 -6.60
C SER A 33 -22.47 3.89 -5.49
N LYS A 34 -22.57 5.11 -5.00
CA LYS A 34 -23.70 5.71 -4.31
C LYS A 34 -23.86 7.12 -4.86
N ASP A 35 -24.52 7.21 -6.01
CA ASP A 35 -24.68 8.45 -6.78
C ASP A 35 -25.61 9.49 -6.10
N ASP A 36 -26.12 9.21 -4.89
CA ASP A 36 -27.10 10.04 -4.18
C ASP A 36 -26.58 10.67 -2.86
N GLU A 37 -25.32 10.42 -2.46
CA GLU A 37 -24.77 11.05 -1.25
C GLU A 37 -24.23 12.46 -1.55
N PRO A 38 -24.55 13.49 -0.74
CA PRO A 38 -24.11 14.86 -1.06
C PRO A 38 -22.59 15.01 -0.87
N THR A 39 -21.96 15.71 -1.81
CA THR A 39 -20.53 16.02 -1.81
C THR A 39 -20.15 16.92 -0.63
N LEU A 40 -19.16 16.52 0.16
CA LEU A 40 -18.59 17.36 1.20
C LEU A 40 -17.59 18.37 0.61
N GLU A 41 -17.96 19.65 0.66
CA GLU A 41 -17.02 20.77 0.40
C GLU A 41 -15.90 20.89 1.46
N VAL A 42 -14.85 21.64 1.13
CA VAL A 42 -13.66 21.87 1.98
C VAL A 42 -14.03 22.25 3.42
N GLU A 43 -15.01 23.13 3.61
CA GLU A 43 -15.47 23.58 4.93
C GLU A 43 -16.10 22.47 5.77
N HIS A 44 -16.71 21.47 5.14
CA HIS A 44 -17.24 20.26 5.78
C HIS A 44 -16.12 19.31 6.17
N ILE A 45 -15.16 19.09 5.27
CA ILE A 45 -13.97 18.27 5.52
C ILE A 45 -13.16 18.84 6.69
N ARG A 46 -12.99 20.16 6.74
CA ARG A 46 -12.33 20.85 7.88
C ARG A 46 -13.02 20.60 9.22
N LYS A 47 -14.36 20.48 9.21
CA LYS A 47 -15.14 20.11 10.41
C LYS A 47 -14.91 18.63 10.76
N ALA A 48 -14.70 17.75 9.80
CA ALA A 48 -14.33 16.34 10.02
C ALA A 48 -12.98 16.20 10.74
N ILE A 49 -12.00 17.04 10.39
CA ILE A 49 -10.65 17.02 11.01
C ILE A 49 -10.72 17.39 12.51
N PRO A 50 -10.04 16.65 13.41
CA PRO A 50 -10.05 16.93 14.86
C PRO A 50 -9.59 18.33 15.23
N ASN A 51 -10.23 18.97 16.21
CA ASN A 51 -9.98 20.39 16.54
C ASN A 51 -8.54 20.71 16.99
N ARG A 52 -7.80 19.70 17.48
CA ARG A 52 -6.41 19.82 17.92
C ARG A 52 -5.40 19.98 16.78
N VAL A 53 -5.81 19.71 15.55
CA VAL A 53 -4.94 19.76 14.37
C VAL A 53 -4.70 21.21 13.98
N ASN A 54 -3.45 21.56 13.70
CA ASN A 54 -3.07 22.88 13.18
C ASN A 54 -3.36 22.96 11.68
N GLN A 55 -3.66 24.15 11.17
CA GLN A 55 -3.86 24.40 9.73
C GLN A 55 -4.92 23.48 9.09
N ARG A 56 -6.01 23.17 9.80
CA ARG A 56 -7.08 22.27 9.32
C ARG A 56 -7.66 22.65 7.96
N GLU A 57 -7.67 23.94 7.63
CA GLU A 57 -8.10 24.42 6.32
C GLU A 57 -7.22 23.86 5.21
N SER A 58 -5.90 23.93 5.36
CA SER A 58 -4.95 23.42 4.36
C SER A 58 -5.06 21.90 4.22
N TRP A 59 -5.17 21.15 5.32
CA TRP A 59 -5.40 19.71 5.27
C TRP A 59 -6.73 19.34 4.61
N ALA A 60 -7.78 20.13 4.85
CA ALA A 60 -9.08 19.90 4.24
C ALA A 60 -9.06 20.17 2.72
N GLN A 61 -8.37 21.24 2.31
CA GLN A 61 -8.17 21.56 0.89
C GLN A 61 -7.42 20.43 0.19
N ASP A 62 -6.30 19.97 0.75
CA ASP A 62 -5.53 18.88 0.13
C ASP A 62 -6.36 17.59 0.03
N ILE A 63 -7.12 17.23 1.07
CA ILE A 63 -8.02 16.05 1.03
C ILE A 63 -9.08 16.22 -0.07
N TYR A 64 -9.69 17.40 -0.18
CA TYR A 64 -10.67 17.71 -1.23
C TYR A 64 -10.04 17.55 -2.62
N ASP A 65 -8.93 18.23 -2.87
CA ASP A 65 -8.26 18.24 -4.18
C ASP A 65 -7.81 16.84 -4.59
N ILE A 66 -7.26 16.06 -3.65
CA ILE A 66 -6.79 14.69 -3.92
C ILE A 66 -7.98 13.76 -4.21
N THR A 67 -9.05 13.85 -3.43
CA THR A 67 -10.24 13.01 -3.67
C THR A 67 -10.91 13.37 -5.00
N GLU A 68 -10.98 14.64 -5.36
CA GLU A 68 -11.44 15.09 -6.67
C GLU A 68 -10.55 14.55 -7.79
N GLN A 69 -9.23 14.72 -7.67
CA GLN A 69 -8.26 14.24 -8.65
C GLN A 69 -8.33 12.71 -8.86
N LEU A 70 -8.55 11.94 -7.79
CA LEU A 70 -8.62 10.48 -7.83
C LEU A 70 -10.02 9.95 -8.15
N GLY A 71 -11.03 10.82 -8.30
CA GLY A 71 -12.42 10.42 -8.52
C GLY A 71 -13.03 9.65 -7.34
N ILE A 72 -12.58 9.93 -6.11
CA ILE A 72 -13.13 9.38 -4.88
C ILE A 72 -14.28 10.29 -4.43
N PRO A 73 -15.53 9.79 -4.32
CA PRO A 73 -16.63 10.61 -3.83
C PRO A 73 -16.36 11.14 -2.42
N GLN A 74 -16.56 12.44 -2.21
CA GLN A 74 -16.36 13.12 -0.93
C GLN A 74 -17.55 12.89 0.01
N THR A 75 -17.90 11.63 0.27
CA THR A 75 -18.93 11.26 1.24
C THR A 75 -18.42 11.36 2.68
N LYS A 76 -19.33 11.32 3.66
CA LYS A 76 -18.94 11.32 5.09
C LYS A 76 -18.05 10.11 5.40
N GLU A 77 -18.38 8.96 4.86
CA GLU A 77 -17.69 7.69 5.03
C GLU A 77 -16.27 7.74 4.46
N ASN A 78 -16.10 8.22 3.24
CA ASN A 78 -14.79 8.31 2.59
C ASN A 78 -13.90 9.35 3.26
N VAL A 79 -14.45 10.54 3.54
CA VAL A 79 -13.72 11.60 4.24
C VAL A 79 -13.31 11.14 5.64
N CYS A 80 -14.21 10.52 6.40
CA CYS A 80 -13.86 10.02 7.73
C CYS A 80 -12.88 8.85 7.71
N THR A 81 -12.89 8.03 6.66
CA THR A 81 -11.88 6.98 6.45
C THR A 81 -10.50 7.60 6.29
N ILE A 82 -10.35 8.59 5.41
CA ILE A 82 -9.09 9.31 5.17
C ILE A 82 -8.63 10.01 6.45
N VAL A 83 -9.52 10.80 7.08
CA VAL A 83 -9.22 11.53 8.31
C VAL A 83 -8.75 10.59 9.42
N ALA A 84 -9.41 9.44 9.60
CA ALA A 84 -9.06 8.50 10.65
C ALA A 84 -7.66 7.90 10.48
N VAL A 85 -7.27 7.56 9.25
CA VAL A 85 -5.97 6.98 8.95
C VAL A 85 -4.85 8.03 9.11
N VAL A 86 -4.98 9.22 8.51
CA VAL A 86 -3.98 10.30 8.67
C VAL A 86 -3.79 10.66 10.15
N ASP A 87 -4.90 10.72 10.90
CA ASP A 87 -4.87 11.04 12.33
C ASP A 87 -4.20 9.93 13.16
N GLN A 88 -4.27 8.68 12.72
CA GLN A 88 -3.58 7.56 13.35
C GLN A 88 -2.09 7.54 13.01
N GLU A 89 -1.73 7.76 11.75
CA GLU A 89 -0.34 7.65 11.26
C GLU A 89 0.54 8.79 11.76
N SER A 90 0.06 10.03 11.71
CA SER A 90 0.90 11.20 12.00
C SER A 90 0.27 12.26 12.91
N ASN A 91 -1.00 12.09 13.29
CA ASN A 91 -1.80 13.14 13.92
C ASN A 91 -1.85 14.43 13.07
N PHE A 92 -1.91 14.30 11.74
CA PHE A 92 -1.90 15.43 10.79
C PHE A 92 -0.62 16.28 10.90
N VAL A 93 0.54 15.61 10.84
CA VAL A 93 1.84 16.26 10.74
C VAL A 93 2.58 15.64 9.57
N ALA A 94 3.02 16.44 8.60
CA ALA A 94 3.67 15.92 7.39
C ALA A 94 4.98 15.17 7.69
N ASP A 95 5.76 15.71 8.63
CA ASP A 95 7.05 15.17 9.08
C ASP A 95 7.12 15.22 10.61
N PRO A 96 6.48 14.27 11.32
CA PRO A 96 6.37 14.30 12.77
C PRO A 96 7.72 14.00 13.44
N THR A 97 7.98 14.66 14.57
CA THR A 97 9.12 14.30 15.43
C THR A 97 8.89 12.95 16.08
N VAL A 98 9.89 12.07 16.06
CA VAL A 98 9.86 10.77 16.72
C VAL A 98 10.72 10.81 18.00
N PRO A 99 10.13 10.60 19.19
CA PRO A 99 10.88 10.63 20.44
C PRO A 99 12.04 9.64 20.46
N GLY A 100 13.24 10.17 20.71
CA GLY A 100 14.49 9.39 20.78
C GLY A 100 14.94 8.80 19.44
N LEU A 101 14.48 9.33 18.30
CA LEU A 101 14.80 8.79 16.97
C LEU A 101 16.30 8.65 16.74
N GLY A 102 17.07 9.71 16.99
CA GLY A 102 18.51 9.70 16.74
C GLY A 102 19.25 8.60 17.50
N GLU A 103 18.99 8.44 18.80
CA GLU A 103 19.58 7.37 19.61
C GLU A 103 19.16 5.97 19.14
N LYS A 104 17.88 5.79 18.79
CA LYS A 104 17.38 4.52 18.23
C LYS A 104 18.05 4.21 16.88
N ALA A 105 18.23 5.20 16.02
CA ALA A 105 18.86 5.04 14.72
C ALA A 105 20.34 4.67 14.85
N VAL A 106 21.07 5.33 15.75
CA VAL A 106 22.47 4.98 16.06
C VAL A 106 22.58 3.57 16.62
N LYS A 107 21.70 3.18 17.55
CA LYS A 107 21.67 1.81 18.10
C LYS A 107 21.40 0.77 17.01
N GLU A 108 20.43 1.02 16.13
CA GLU A 108 20.08 0.11 15.03
C GLU A 108 21.26 -0.08 14.06
N VAL A 109 21.92 1.01 13.68
CA VAL A 109 23.12 0.95 12.85
C VAL A 109 24.24 0.19 13.56
N GLN A 110 24.57 0.53 14.80
CA GLN A 110 25.68 -0.11 15.50
C GLN A 110 25.43 -1.60 15.78
N GLY A 111 24.17 -2.00 15.99
CA GLY A 111 23.80 -3.38 16.32
C GLY A 111 23.54 -4.29 15.12
N ARG A 112 23.07 -3.75 13.98
CA ARG A 112 22.50 -4.56 12.88
C ARG A 112 22.99 -4.18 11.48
N LEU A 113 23.96 -3.27 11.36
CA LEU A 113 24.48 -2.84 10.06
C LEU A 113 25.00 -4.02 9.23
N ASP A 114 25.88 -4.86 9.81
CA ASP A 114 26.48 -6.00 9.12
C ASP A 114 25.42 -7.01 8.63
N GLU A 115 24.48 -7.38 9.50
CA GLU A 115 23.31 -8.22 9.16
C GLU A 115 22.55 -7.63 7.96
N LYS A 116 22.14 -6.35 8.05
CA LYS A 116 21.34 -5.70 7.01
C LYS A 116 22.05 -5.60 5.66
N PHE A 117 23.35 -5.35 5.67
CA PHE A 117 24.13 -5.26 4.43
C PHE A 117 24.36 -6.62 3.81
N LYS A 118 24.65 -7.66 4.62
CA LYS A 118 24.75 -9.05 4.14
C LYS A 118 23.42 -9.55 3.58
N ASP A 119 22.30 -9.21 4.20
CA ASP A 119 20.97 -9.57 3.70
C ASP A 119 20.68 -8.94 2.33
N LYS A 120 21.02 -7.66 2.13
CA LYS A 120 20.68 -6.92 0.90
C LYS A 120 21.68 -7.12 -0.25
N LEU A 121 22.94 -7.38 0.06
CA LEU A 121 24.06 -7.44 -0.91
C LEU A 121 24.73 -8.82 -0.97
N GLY A 122 24.31 -9.78 -0.15
CA GLY A 122 24.94 -11.09 0.00
C GLY A 122 26.14 -11.06 0.95
N GLN A 123 26.55 -12.23 1.45
CA GLN A 123 27.57 -12.34 2.50
C GLN A 123 28.92 -11.73 2.10
N ALA A 124 29.37 -11.98 0.86
CA ALA A 124 30.70 -11.56 0.40
C ALA A 124 30.82 -10.04 0.20
N ILE A 125 29.80 -9.39 -0.36
CA ILE A 125 29.82 -7.95 -0.64
C ILE A 125 29.34 -7.16 0.57
N GLY A 126 28.28 -7.65 1.25
CA GLY A 126 27.63 -6.96 2.35
C GLY A 126 28.56 -6.66 3.52
N GLY A 127 29.38 -7.63 3.96
CA GLY A 127 30.31 -7.41 5.08
C GLY A 127 31.34 -6.33 4.80
N THR A 128 31.93 -6.32 3.60
CA THR A 128 32.91 -5.30 3.20
C THR A 128 32.29 -3.90 3.15
N VAL A 129 31.11 -3.78 2.51
CA VAL A 129 30.41 -2.49 2.42
C VAL A 129 29.94 -2.03 3.80
N ALA A 130 29.52 -2.94 4.68
CA ALA A 130 29.16 -2.60 6.07
C ALA A 130 30.34 -2.04 6.85
N GLY A 131 31.53 -2.65 6.73
CA GLY A 131 32.75 -2.15 7.37
C GLY A 131 33.10 -0.74 6.93
N TYR A 132 33.09 -0.48 5.62
CA TYR A 132 33.35 0.86 5.08
C TYR A 132 32.26 1.87 5.48
N PHE A 133 30.98 1.48 5.45
CA PHE A 133 29.88 2.32 5.93
C PHE A 133 30.10 2.71 7.40
N GLN A 134 30.51 1.77 8.25
CA GLN A 134 30.78 2.04 9.66
C GLN A 134 31.98 2.99 9.86
N GLU A 135 33.01 2.89 9.03
CA GLU A 135 34.15 3.82 9.04
C GLU A 135 33.70 5.23 8.68
N VAL A 136 32.95 5.37 7.59
CA VAL A 136 32.42 6.66 7.13
C VAL A 136 31.56 7.30 8.22
N LEU A 137 30.71 6.51 8.86
CA LEU A 137 29.85 6.99 9.93
C LEU A 137 30.62 7.57 11.13
N LYS A 138 31.78 6.99 11.47
CA LYS A 138 32.58 7.39 12.63
C LYS A 138 33.51 8.55 12.35
N ASN A 139 33.98 8.68 11.12
CA ASN A 139 35.12 9.55 10.79
C ASN A 139 34.75 10.76 9.90
N HIS A 140 33.61 10.71 9.21
CA HIS A 140 33.19 11.77 8.28
C HIS A 140 31.88 12.44 8.71
N PRO A 141 31.66 13.72 8.36
CA PRO A 141 32.57 14.61 7.61
C PRO A 141 33.84 15.04 8.37
N SER A 142 33.80 15.11 9.70
CA SER A 142 34.99 15.30 10.56
C SER A 142 34.86 14.50 11.87
N PRO A 143 35.96 14.28 12.62
CA PRO A 143 35.90 13.59 13.91
C PRO A 143 34.96 14.25 14.92
N GLU A 144 34.90 15.58 14.97
CA GLU A 144 34.11 16.36 15.91
C GLU A 144 32.62 16.38 15.56
N ASP A 145 32.28 16.28 14.27
CA ASP A 145 30.89 16.29 13.78
C ASP A 145 30.61 15.18 12.77
N ASN A 146 30.98 13.95 13.14
CA ASN A 146 30.78 12.78 12.29
C ASN A 146 29.30 12.40 12.15
N TYR A 147 28.97 11.60 11.14
CA TYR A 147 27.62 11.16 10.83
C TYR A 147 26.93 10.42 11.99
N LEU A 148 27.64 9.67 12.84
CA LEU A 148 27.02 9.12 14.07
C LEU A 148 26.55 10.23 15.01
N SER A 149 27.33 11.29 15.19
CA SER A 149 26.93 12.44 16.01
C SER A 149 25.77 13.21 15.39
N GLN A 150 25.76 13.38 14.06
CA GLN A 150 24.66 13.98 13.31
C GLN A 150 23.38 13.16 13.46
N MET A 151 23.47 11.84 13.28
CA MET A 151 22.35 10.91 13.46
C MET A 151 21.73 11.03 14.86
N ARG A 152 22.52 11.20 15.94
CA ARG A 152 21.98 11.39 17.30
C ARG A 152 21.10 12.63 17.44
N ARG A 153 21.35 13.68 16.65
CA ARG A 153 20.64 14.96 16.72
C ARG A 153 19.34 14.98 15.92
N VAL A 154 19.15 14.01 15.02
CA VAL A 154 17.96 13.88 14.19
C VAL A 154 16.69 13.65 15.03
N LYS A 155 15.62 14.34 14.66
CA LYS A 155 14.31 14.31 15.32
C LYS A 155 13.21 13.78 14.41
N THR A 156 13.34 13.91 13.09
CA THR A 156 12.31 13.43 12.13
C THR A 156 12.84 12.37 11.17
N GLU A 157 11.92 11.63 10.55
CA GLU A 157 12.29 10.59 9.57
C GLU A 157 12.86 11.19 8.29
N ARG A 158 12.39 12.38 7.89
CA ARG A 158 12.96 13.13 6.77
C ARG A 158 14.41 13.51 7.01
N GLU A 159 14.72 14.09 8.16
CA GLU A 159 16.10 14.43 8.52
C GLU A 159 17.00 13.19 8.49
N LEU A 160 16.50 12.04 8.96
CA LEU A 160 17.25 10.77 8.94
C LEU A 160 17.46 10.26 7.51
N ASP A 161 16.42 10.33 6.66
CA ASP A 161 16.47 9.95 5.25
C ASP A 161 17.45 10.81 4.45
N GLU A 162 17.38 12.14 4.63
CA GLU A 162 18.27 13.11 4.01
C GLU A 162 19.73 12.84 4.42
N LEU A 163 19.97 12.56 5.71
CA LEU A 163 21.29 12.20 6.22
C LEU A 163 21.81 10.88 5.62
N TYR A 164 20.98 9.83 5.53
CA TYR A 164 21.37 8.59 4.86
C TYR A 164 21.74 8.83 3.39
N ARG A 165 20.96 9.65 2.69
CA ARG A 165 21.23 10.00 1.29
C ARG A 165 22.55 10.74 1.15
N GLU A 166 22.86 11.66 2.07
CA GLU A 166 24.15 12.33 2.12
C GLU A 166 25.31 11.34 2.34
N ILE A 167 25.18 10.43 3.32
CA ILE A 167 26.18 9.40 3.60
C ILE A 167 26.43 8.53 2.36
N PHE A 168 25.37 8.06 1.71
CA PHE A 168 25.50 7.23 0.51
C PHE A 168 26.07 8.01 -0.68
N ASP A 169 25.74 9.29 -0.84
CA ASP A 169 26.33 10.16 -1.87
C ASP A 169 27.83 10.38 -1.62
N TYR A 170 28.22 10.64 -0.37
CA TYR A 170 29.63 10.71 0.05
C TYR A 170 30.35 9.39 -0.28
N MET A 171 29.80 8.26 0.14
CA MET A 171 30.37 6.95 -0.18
C MET A 171 30.48 6.73 -1.69
N SER A 172 29.47 7.04 -2.49
CA SER A 172 29.53 6.88 -3.94
C SER A 172 30.61 7.76 -4.60
N LYS A 173 30.92 8.93 -4.05
CA LYS A 173 31.98 9.83 -4.54
C LYS A 173 33.38 9.41 -4.10
N HIS A 174 33.52 8.86 -2.90
CA HIS A 174 34.82 8.58 -2.27
C HIS A 174 35.21 7.09 -2.25
N TYR A 175 34.27 6.20 -2.55
CA TYR A 175 34.50 4.76 -2.63
C TYR A 175 34.79 4.35 -4.08
N HIS A 176 36.05 4.48 -4.47
CA HIS A 176 36.56 3.91 -5.71
C HIS A 176 36.84 2.41 -5.52
N VAL A 177 35.81 1.56 -5.63
CA VAL A 177 36.08 0.13 -5.81
C VAL A 177 36.83 0.00 -7.13
N SER A 178 38.08 -0.46 -7.05
CA SER A 178 38.87 -0.83 -8.22
C SER A 178 38.00 -1.69 -9.15
N ALA A 179 38.05 -1.37 -10.44
CA ALA A 179 37.23 -1.95 -11.50
C ALA A 179 37.37 -3.48 -11.69
N LEU A 180 38.08 -4.19 -10.80
CA LEU A 180 38.40 -5.61 -10.90
C LEU A 180 37.39 -6.57 -10.25
N THR A 181 36.40 -6.10 -9.49
CA THR A 181 35.49 -6.99 -8.71
C THR A 181 34.03 -7.02 -9.18
N GLY A 182 33.67 -6.35 -10.27
CA GLY A 182 32.27 -6.26 -10.73
C GLY A 182 31.34 -5.45 -9.81
N ALA A 183 31.84 -4.99 -8.66
CA ALA A 183 31.11 -4.18 -7.68
C ALA A 183 31.03 -2.68 -8.05
N ALA A 184 31.78 -2.19 -9.04
CA ALA A 184 31.65 -0.81 -9.52
C ALA A 184 30.26 -0.48 -10.10
N LYS A 185 29.54 -1.49 -10.63
CA LYS A 185 28.16 -1.34 -11.11
C LYS A 185 27.12 -1.30 -10.00
N LEU A 186 27.53 -1.65 -8.77
CA LEU A 186 26.68 -1.71 -7.59
C LEU A 186 26.62 -0.33 -6.91
N VAL A 187 27.70 0.45 -6.84
CA VAL A 187 27.79 1.69 -6.03
C VAL A 187 27.18 2.96 -6.69
N GLY A 188 26.20 2.80 -7.61
CA GLY A 188 25.44 3.91 -8.18
C GLY A 188 24.25 4.35 -7.31
N GLN A 189 23.45 5.31 -7.78
CA GLN A 189 22.20 5.79 -7.13
C GLN A 189 21.27 4.64 -6.66
N ASN A 190 21.35 3.48 -7.31
CA ASN A 190 20.58 2.28 -6.96
C ASN A 190 20.99 1.61 -5.64
N ILE A 191 22.27 1.65 -5.22
CA ILE A 191 22.65 1.11 -3.90
C ILE A 191 22.18 2.02 -2.78
N GLY A 192 22.36 3.33 -2.90
CA GLY A 192 21.91 4.27 -1.86
C GLY A 192 20.41 4.13 -1.60
N GLU A 193 19.62 3.99 -2.66
CA GLU A 193 18.17 3.74 -2.57
C GLU A 193 17.87 2.37 -1.94
N LYS A 194 18.47 1.29 -2.45
CA LYS A 194 18.26 -0.07 -1.92
C LYS A 194 18.69 -0.20 -0.47
N MET A 195 19.73 0.53 -0.05
CA MET A 195 20.34 0.41 1.27
C MET A 195 19.74 1.36 2.30
N ASN A 196 19.09 2.45 1.88
CA ASN A 196 18.39 3.35 2.78
C ASN A 196 17.35 2.58 3.62
N PRO A 197 17.47 2.59 4.96
CA PRO A 197 16.56 1.86 5.83
C PRO A 197 15.20 2.56 6.01
N ILE A 198 15.06 3.81 5.56
CA ILE A 198 13.80 4.56 5.59
C ILE A 198 13.03 4.25 4.31
N THR A 199 12.09 3.32 4.42
CA THR A 199 11.29 2.85 3.29
C THR A 199 9.83 3.28 3.35
N THR A 200 9.35 3.71 4.51
CA THR A 200 7.99 4.20 4.75
C THR A 200 8.05 5.68 5.12
N LEU A 201 7.24 6.52 4.47
CA LEU A 201 7.42 7.97 4.48
C LEU A 201 6.10 8.75 4.64
N GLY A 202 6.23 9.99 5.13
CA GLY A 202 5.19 11.01 5.07
C GLY A 202 4.08 10.87 6.12
N SER A 203 3.08 11.76 5.99
CA SER A 203 1.94 11.89 6.91
C SER A 203 1.06 10.65 7.02
N MET A 204 1.09 9.79 6.01
CA MET A 204 0.33 8.54 5.96
C MET A 204 1.21 7.29 5.87
N GLN A 205 2.52 7.42 6.12
CA GLN A 205 3.43 6.27 6.24
C GLN A 205 3.31 5.29 5.06
N VAL A 206 3.58 5.78 3.85
CA VAL A 206 3.51 4.98 2.61
C VAL A 206 4.88 4.43 2.24
N HIS A 207 4.91 3.16 1.84
CA HIS A 207 6.13 2.53 1.37
C HIS A 207 6.60 3.12 0.02
N ILE A 208 7.89 3.40 -0.12
CA ILE A 208 8.49 4.04 -1.29
C ILE A 208 8.28 3.26 -2.58
N SER A 209 8.23 1.91 -2.51
CA SER A 209 7.95 1.09 -3.70
C SER A 209 6.54 1.32 -4.23
N TYR A 210 5.54 1.43 -3.35
CA TYR A 210 4.18 1.73 -3.73
C TYR A 210 4.09 3.10 -4.41
N ALA A 211 4.72 4.11 -3.81
CA ALA A 211 4.76 5.46 -4.38
C ALA A 211 5.51 5.51 -5.73
N LYS A 212 6.53 4.67 -5.93
CA LYS A 212 7.29 4.54 -7.17
C LYS A 212 6.45 3.91 -8.30
N GLU A 213 5.57 2.97 -7.97
CA GLU A 213 4.64 2.34 -8.92
C GLU A 213 3.49 3.26 -9.30
N HIS A 214 3.10 4.18 -8.41
CA HIS A 214 1.95 5.07 -8.58
C HIS A 214 2.36 6.55 -8.67
N LYS A 215 3.50 6.84 -9.32
CA LYS A 215 4.03 8.21 -9.38
C LYS A 215 3.04 9.20 -9.99
N ARG A 216 2.72 10.27 -9.25
CA ARG A 216 1.89 11.38 -9.76
C ARG A 216 2.65 12.37 -10.64
N GLN A 217 3.98 12.38 -10.54
CA GLN A 217 4.85 13.28 -11.28
C GLN A 217 6.15 12.58 -11.70
N GLY A 218 6.77 13.11 -12.75
CA GLY A 218 8.11 12.68 -13.17
C GLY A 218 9.17 13.03 -12.12
N GLY A 219 10.38 12.49 -12.30
CA GLY A 219 11.50 12.75 -11.41
C GLY A 219 12.18 11.51 -10.86
N ASN A 220 13.32 11.74 -10.23
CA ASN A 220 14.13 10.72 -9.59
C ASN A 220 13.55 10.34 -8.21
N ILE A 221 14.14 9.33 -7.56
CA ILE A 221 13.66 8.84 -6.26
C ILE A 221 13.84 9.86 -5.14
N ALA A 222 14.88 10.70 -5.20
CA ALA A 222 15.09 11.76 -4.22
C ALA A 222 13.94 12.79 -4.26
N GLU A 223 13.51 13.19 -5.45
CA GLU A 223 12.35 14.08 -5.64
C GLU A 223 11.05 13.42 -5.15
N LEU A 224 10.86 12.12 -5.41
CA LEU A 224 9.71 11.37 -4.89
C LEU A 224 9.69 11.32 -3.35
N ARG A 225 10.84 11.13 -2.71
CA ARG A 225 10.95 11.14 -1.23
C ARG A 225 10.62 12.53 -0.67
N THR A 226 11.15 13.58 -1.27
CA THR A 226 10.82 14.96 -0.89
C THR A 226 9.31 15.23 -1.03
N ASP A 227 8.70 14.75 -2.11
CA ASP A 227 7.25 14.87 -2.31
C ASP A 227 6.46 14.13 -1.23
N LEU A 228 6.82 12.89 -0.91
CA LEU A 228 6.19 12.10 0.16
C LEU A 228 6.24 12.78 1.53
N TYR A 229 7.29 13.55 1.83
CA TYR A 229 7.39 14.33 3.07
C TYR A 229 6.61 15.65 3.05
N SER A 230 6.12 16.09 1.89
CA SER A 230 5.21 17.23 1.83
C SER A 230 3.82 16.84 2.35
N GLN A 231 3.04 17.83 2.80
CA GLN A 231 1.66 17.60 3.25
C GLN A 231 0.82 16.95 2.15
N TYR A 232 0.80 17.57 0.97
CA TYR A 232 0.05 17.11 -0.18
C TYR A 232 0.53 15.75 -0.68
N GLY A 233 1.83 15.55 -0.88
CA GLY A 233 2.37 14.29 -1.40
C GLY A 233 2.14 13.13 -0.44
N GLY A 234 2.37 13.33 0.86
CA GLY A 234 2.09 12.31 1.89
C GLY A 234 0.61 11.91 1.92
N LEU A 235 -0.30 12.88 1.80
CA LEU A 235 -1.74 12.61 1.66
C LEU A 235 -2.06 11.90 0.35
N TYR A 236 -1.53 12.35 -0.79
CA TYR A 236 -1.85 11.82 -2.10
C TYR A 236 -1.57 10.32 -2.17
N TYR A 237 -0.34 9.92 -1.84
CA TYR A 237 0.06 8.52 -1.89
C TYR A 237 -0.67 7.68 -0.84
N GLY A 238 -0.95 8.26 0.33
CA GLY A 238 -1.66 7.56 1.40
C GLY A 238 -3.13 7.33 1.10
N ILE A 239 -3.82 8.34 0.58
CA ILE A 239 -5.21 8.25 0.09
C ILE A 239 -5.28 7.31 -1.09
N HIS A 240 -4.35 7.41 -2.05
CA HIS A 240 -4.29 6.48 -3.18
C HIS A 240 -4.18 5.03 -2.69
N ARG A 241 -3.25 4.74 -1.76
CA ARG A 241 -3.10 3.40 -1.19
C ARG A 241 -4.32 2.92 -0.42
N LEU A 242 -4.97 3.82 0.32
CA LEU A 242 -6.13 3.50 1.15
C LEU A 242 -7.41 3.27 0.31
N MET A 243 -7.56 4.05 -0.77
CA MET A 243 -8.84 4.28 -1.44
C MET A 243 -8.80 3.94 -2.95
N MET A 244 -7.70 3.47 -3.54
CA MET A 244 -7.70 3.14 -4.98
C MET A 244 -7.69 1.63 -5.25
N TYR A 245 -8.02 0.81 -4.25
CA TYR A 245 -8.20 -0.63 -4.44
C TYR A 245 -9.60 -1.09 -4.03
N PRO A 246 -10.33 -1.76 -4.95
CA PRO A 246 -11.70 -2.15 -4.70
C PRO A 246 -11.77 -3.31 -3.71
N ALA A 247 -12.59 -3.19 -2.67
CA ALA A 247 -12.90 -4.31 -1.79
C ALA A 247 -14.30 -4.15 -1.21
N ASP A 248 -15.08 -5.22 -1.25
CA ASP A 248 -16.50 -5.25 -0.86
C ASP A 248 -16.64 -5.52 0.64
N TYR A 249 -15.88 -4.79 1.45
CA TYR A 249 -15.92 -4.92 2.89
C TYR A 249 -17.21 -4.33 3.46
N ASP A 250 -17.95 -5.15 4.20
CA ASP A 250 -19.16 -4.75 4.94
C ASP A 250 -18.86 -3.70 6.02
N LYS A 251 -17.61 -3.68 6.53
CA LYS A 251 -17.15 -2.80 7.60
C LYS A 251 -15.83 -2.11 7.22
N PRO A 252 -15.70 -0.79 7.47
CA PRO A 252 -14.46 -0.04 7.23
C PRO A 252 -13.25 -0.59 7.98
N ILE A 253 -13.45 -1.28 9.11
CA ILE A 253 -12.36 -1.82 9.94
C ILE A 253 -11.44 -2.77 9.18
N TYR A 254 -11.94 -3.52 8.20
CA TYR A 254 -11.11 -4.41 7.37
C TYR A 254 -10.22 -3.62 6.39
N ARG A 255 -10.69 -2.46 5.90
CA ARG A 255 -9.84 -1.54 5.14
C ARG A 255 -8.75 -0.93 6.01
N PHE A 256 -9.06 -0.64 7.27
CA PHE A 256 -8.05 -0.15 8.23
C PHE A 256 -7.01 -1.24 8.55
N ALA A 257 -7.44 -2.49 8.67
CA ALA A 257 -6.56 -3.63 8.86
C ALA A 257 -5.62 -3.84 7.65
N ASP A 258 -6.15 -3.76 6.43
CA ASP A 258 -5.38 -3.82 5.18
C ASP A 258 -4.38 -2.69 5.05
N TYR A 259 -4.73 -1.48 5.50
CA TYR A 259 -3.79 -0.37 5.45
C TYR A 259 -2.51 -0.70 6.21
N ASN A 260 -2.63 -1.38 7.35
CA ASN A 260 -1.49 -1.81 8.15
C ASN A 260 -0.83 -3.10 7.65
N SER A 261 -1.60 -4.11 7.26
CA SER A 261 -1.09 -5.48 7.02
C SER A 261 -0.85 -5.79 5.54
N GLY A 262 -1.28 -4.92 4.63
CA GLY A 262 -1.16 -5.12 3.19
C GLY A 262 -2.52 -5.14 2.51
N MET A 263 -2.56 -4.69 1.25
CA MET A 263 -3.78 -4.67 0.46
C MET A 263 -4.39 -6.08 0.35
N TYR A 264 -5.69 -6.19 0.60
CA TYR A 264 -6.45 -7.45 0.64
C TYR A 264 -6.09 -8.43 1.75
N SER A 265 -5.28 -8.05 2.75
CA SER A 265 -4.92 -8.95 3.86
C SER A 265 -6.14 -9.52 4.58
N SER A 266 -7.21 -8.73 4.77
CA SER A 266 -8.42 -9.16 5.47
C SER A 266 -9.20 -10.20 4.67
N ARG A 267 -9.27 -10.04 3.33
CA ARG A 267 -9.83 -11.04 2.41
C ARG A 267 -9.00 -12.32 2.41
N ASN A 268 -7.68 -12.18 2.35
CA ASN A 268 -6.78 -13.32 2.26
C ASN A 268 -6.72 -14.09 3.59
N ALA A 269 -6.82 -13.42 4.74
CA ALA A 269 -6.97 -14.05 6.04
C ALA A 269 -8.29 -14.84 6.13
N ALA A 270 -9.39 -14.33 5.56
CA ALA A 270 -10.65 -15.06 5.49
C ALA A 270 -10.52 -16.31 4.60
N PHE A 271 -9.80 -16.19 3.49
CA PHE A 271 -9.45 -17.32 2.62
C PHE A 271 -8.59 -18.37 3.35
N GLN A 272 -7.59 -17.97 4.13
CA GLN A 272 -6.80 -18.86 4.99
C GLN A 272 -7.68 -19.53 6.06
N SER A 273 -8.62 -18.80 6.68
CA SER A 273 -9.55 -19.35 7.65
C SER A 273 -10.46 -20.41 7.04
N MET A 274 -10.98 -20.17 5.83
CA MET A 274 -11.76 -21.19 5.12
C MET A 274 -10.89 -22.41 4.75
N LEU A 275 -9.62 -22.20 4.41
CA LEU A 275 -8.68 -23.29 4.13
C LEU A 275 -8.33 -24.10 5.39
N ASN A 276 -8.20 -23.46 6.56
CA ASN A 276 -8.04 -24.13 7.87
C ASN A 276 -9.17 -25.10 8.14
N ASP A 277 -10.41 -24.72 7.82
CA ASP A 277 -11.56 -25.62 7.96
C ASP A 277 -11.50 -26.81 6.99
N LEU A 278 -10.65 -26.80 5.95
CA LEU A 278 -10.51 -27.86 4.95
C LEU A 278 -9.28 -28.75 5.15
N THR A 279 -8.31 -28.33 5.96
CA THR A 279 -7.07 -29.07 6.26
C THR A 279 -6.96 -29.45 7.74
N GLU A 280 -5.96 -30.28 8.06
CA GLU A 280 -5.58 -30.61 9.44
C GLU A 280 -4.48 -29.66 9.97
N ALA A 281 -3.83 -28.92 9.08
CA ALA A 281 -2.83 -27.93 9.45
C ALA A 281 -3.48 -26.69 10.07
N GLU A 282 -2.75 -26.04 10.98
CA GLU A 282 -3.10 -24.74 11.54
C GLU A 282 -2.33 -23.66 10.76
N LEU A 283 -3.00 -23.01 9.81
CA LEU A 283 -2.45 -21.89 9.04
C LEU A 283 -2.52 -20.60 9.86
N ASP A 284 -1.46 -19.81 9.79
CA ASP A 284 -1.47 -18.42 10.21
C ASP A 284 -2.48 -17.62 9.37
N LEU A 285 -3.26 -16.75 10.01
CA LEU A 285 -4.28 -15.90 9.37
C LEU A 285 -3.71 -14.51 9.06
N ASP A 286 -2.51 -14.46 8.50
CA ASP A 286 -1.75 -13.22 8.27
C ASP A 286 -2.15 -12.47 6.99
N GLY A 287 -2.87 -13.12 6.08
CA GLY A 287 -3.28 -12.57 4.79
C GLY A 287 -2.22 -12.63 3.68
N ASP A 288 -1.06 -13.23 3.94
CA ASP A 288 -0.02 -13.51 2.96
C ASP A 288 -0.13 -14.96 2.48
N LEU A 289 -0.65 -15.16 1.26
CA LEU A 289 -0.80 -16.51 0.69
C LEU A 289 0.50 -17.01 0.06
N LEU A 290 1.48 -16.12 -0.13
CA LEU A 290 2.82 -16.40 -0.65
C LEU A 290 3.90 -15.90 0.33
N LEU A 291 5.11 -16.41 0.17
CA LEU A 291 6.27 -15.94 0.92
C LEU A 291 6.96 -14.80 0.18
N TYR A 292 7.35 -13.76 0.90
CA TYR A 292 8.02 -12.59 0.33
C TYR A 292 9.44 -12.42 0.87
N THR A 293 10.30 -11.82 0.07
CA THR A 293 11.57 -11.26 0.52
C THR A 293 11.33 -9.92 1.24
N LYS A 294 12.33 -9.41 1.97
CA LYS A 294 12.22 -8.13 2.69
C LYS A 294 11.95 -6.93 1.76
N ASP A 295 12.30 -7.03 0.48
CA ASP A 295 12.04 -6.06 -0.57
C ASP A 295 10.74 -6.31 -1.35
N GLY A 296 9.90 -7.25 -0.91
CA GLY A 296 8.55 -7.50 -1.44
C GLY A 296 8.50 -8.43 -2.66
N ALA A 297 9.59 -9.08 -3.04
CA ALA A 297 9.59 -10.03 -4.14
C ALA A 297 9.08 -11.41 -3.69
N ILE A 298 8.29 -12.07 -4.53
CA ILE A 298 7.76 -13.41 -4.25
C ILE A 298 8.92 -14.43 -4.24
N ARG A 299 9.03 -15.18 -3.15
CA ARG A 299 10.02 -16.25 -2.97
C ARG A 299 9.63 -17.50 -3.75
N SER A 300 10.62 -18.26 -4.21
CA SER A 300 10.39 -19.54 -4.91
C SER A 300 9.86 -20.64 -3.99
N GLN A 301 10.14 -20.57 -2.69
CA GLN A 301 9.60 -21.50 -1.71
C GLN A 301 8.08 -21.37 -1.61
N LYS A 302 7.40 -22.52 -1.45
CA LYS A 302 5.95 -22.55 -1.24
C LYS A 302 5.60 -22.11 0.18
N SER A 303 4.60 -21.24 0.34
CA SER A 303 4.03 -20.88 1.64
C SER A 303 3.28 -22.07 2.26
N GLN A 304 2.84 -21.93 3.51
CA GLN A 304 1.96 -22.93 4.12
C GLN A 304 0.62 -23.00 3.38
N SER A 305 0.00 -21.85 3.10
CA SER A 305 -1.23 -21.75 2.30
C SER A 305 -1.11 -22.46 0.95
N GLU A 306 -0.03 -22.25 0.21
CA GLU A 306 0.18 -22.89 -1.09
C GLU A 306 0.31 -24.42 -0.98
N ARG A 307 1.02 -24.93 0.04
CA ARG A 307 1.14 -26.37 0.27
C ARG A 307 -0.20 -27.00 0.64
N GLU A 308 -0.96 -26.36 1.51
CA GLU A 308 -2.26 -26.87 1.96
C GLU A 308 -3.32 -26.80 0.85
N LEU A 309 -3.30 -25.78 -0.01
CA LEU A 309 -4.17 -25.73 -1.19
C LEU A 309 -3.94 -26.93 -2.12
N ILE A 310 -2.69 -27.27 -2.39
CA ILE A 310 -2.33 -28.42 -3.23
C ILE A 310 -2.87 -29.71 -2.60
N SER A 311 -2.67 -29.88 -1.29
CA SER A 311 -3.13 -31.04 -0.52
C SER A 311 -4.67 -31.16 -0.52
N VAL A 312 -5.37 -30.08 -0.19
CA VAL A 312 -6.84 -30.03 -0.11
C VAL A 312 -7.48 -30.30 -1.46
N PHE A 313 -6.99 -29.66 -2.54
CA PHE A 313 -7.54 -29.90 -3.87
C PHE A 313 -7.28 -31.32 -4.38
N ALA A 314 -6.10 -31.89 -4.12
CA ALA A 314 -5.83 -33.28 -4.46
C ALA A 314 -6.76 -34.25 -3.70
N LYS A 315 -6.94 -34.06 -2.38
CA LYS A 315 -7.82 -34.90 -1.54
C LYS A 315 -9.29 -34.85 -1.99
N ASN A 316 -9.74 -33.71 -2.52
CA ASN A 316 -11.11 -33.50 -2.96
C ASN A 316 -11.32 -33.69 -4.48
N ASN A 317 -10.35 -34.26 -5.19
CA ASN A 317 -10.39 -34.47 -6.65
C ASN A 317 -10.74 -33.21 -7.45
N PHE A 318 -10.31 -32.04 -6.96
CA PHE A 318 -10.56 -30.76 -7.62
C PHE A 318 -9.56 -30.59 -8.76
N ILE A 319 -10.05 -30.44 -10.00
CA ILE A 319 -9.22 -30.43 -11.21
C ILE A 319 -8.50 -29.10 -11.38
N ILE A 320 -7.33 -28.96 -10.76
CA ILE A 320 -6.45 -27.79 -10.88
C ILE A 320 -4.98 -28.22 -10.73
N THR A 321 -4.06 -27.58 -11.46
CA THR A 321 -2.63 -27.91 -11.38
C THR A 321 -1.93 -27.04 -10.33
N GLU A 322 -0.85 -27.53 -9.70
CA GLU A 322 -0.03 -26.70 -8.78
C GLU A 322 0.43 -25.39 -9.42
N ARG A 323 0.76 -25.43 -10.72
CA ARG A 323 1.18 -24.25 -11.48
C ARG A 323 0.06 -23.21 -11.57
N GLN A 324 -1.18 -23.67 -11.77
CA GLN A 324 -2.35 -22.80 -11.78
C GLN A 324 -2.62 -22.24 -10.39
N ILE A 325 -2.55 -23.06 -9.33
CA ILE A 325 -2.69 -22.57 -7.94
C ILE A 325 -1.69 -21.44 -7.69
N ARG A 326 -0.41 -21.66 -7.99
CA ARG A 326 0.62 -20.62 -7.79
C ARG A 326 0.39 -19.39 -8.66
N ALA A 327 -0.10 -19.55 -9.89
CA ALA A 327 -0.44 -18.42 -10.77
C ALA A 327 -1.61 -17.59 -10.23
N ASP A 328 -2.62 -18.26 -9.66
CA ASP A 328 -3.75 -17.61 -8.99
C ASP A 328 -3.29 -16.87 -7.74
N LEU A 329 -2.49 -17.51 -6.86
CA LEU A 329 -1.96 -16.90 -5.64
C LEU A 329 -1.11 -15.66 -5.90
N LYS A 330 -0.42 -15.56 -7.06
CA LYS A 330 0.32 -14.34 -7.42
C LYS A 330 -0.57 -13.11 -7.57
N LYS A 331 -1.89 -13.29 -7.71
CA LYS A 331 -2.88 -12.22 -7.74
C LYS A 331 -3.39 -11.83 -6.35
N GLU A 332 -2.86 -12.41 -5.26
CA GLU A 332 -3.40 -12.21 -3.90
C GLU A 332 -3.52 -10.75 -3.44
N LYS A 333 -2.78 -9.82 -4.07
CA LYS A 333 -2.84 -8.38 -3.80
C LYS A 333 -3.70 -7.60 -4.82
N ASP A 334 -4.43 -8.31 -5.68
CA ASP A 334 -5.32 -7.77 -6.72
C ASP A 334 -6.77 -8.20 -6.48
N LYS A 335 -7.72 -7.44 -7.07
CA LYS A 335 -9.16 -7.74 -7.04
C LYS A 335 -9.43 -9.11 -7.69
N ASP A 336 -8.85 -9.33 -8.87
CA ASP A 336 -9.00 -10.52 -9.72
C ASP A 336 -8.67 -11.86 -9.04
N PHE A 337 -8.02 -11.87 -7.86
CA PHE A 337 -7.81 -13.10 -7.11
C PHE A 337 -9.13 -13.80 -6.78
N GLU A 338 -10.17 -13.05 -6.43
CA GLU A 338 -11.46 -13.63 -6.04
C GLU A 338 -12.19 -14.32 -7.21
N ASP A 339 -11.80 -13.99 -8.44
CA ASP A 339 -12.30 -14.64 -9.66
C ASP A 339 -11.53 -15.89 -10.07
N THR A 340 -10.42 -16.18 -9.39
CA THR A 340 -9.59 -17.33 -9.70
C THR A 340 -10.28 -18.66 -9.38
N MET A 341 -9.87 -19.71 -10.09
CA MET A 341 -10.35 -21.06 -9.83
C MET A 341 -9.94 -21.53 -8.43
N THR A 342 -8.75 -21.13 -7.97
CA THR A 342 -8.26 -21.39 -6.60
C THR A 342 -9.18 -20.75 -5.55
N TYR A 343 -9.51 -19.47 -5.67
CA TYR A 343 -10.38 -18.78 -4.72
C TYR A 343 -11.78 -19.42 -4.65
N ARG A 344 -12.41 -19.60 -5.82
CA ARG A 344 -13.74 -20.20 -5.92
C ARG A 344 -13.75 -21.66 -5.46
N GLY A 345 -12.67 -22.39 -5.69
CA GLY A 345 -12.49 -23.77 -5.24
C GLY A 345 -12.51 -23.90 -3.72
N VAL A 346 -11.74 -23.07 -3.00
CA VAL A 346 -11.77 -23.06 -1.52
C VAL A 346 -13.15 -22.68 -1.00
N SER A 347 -13.73 -21.59 -1.51
CA SER A 347 -15.06 -21.13 -1.10
C SER A 347 -16.13 -22.22 -1.27
N LYS A 348 -16.10 -22.94 -2.40
CA LYS A 348 -17.01 -24.06 -2.68
C LYS A 348 -16.80 -25.21 -1.70
N LEU A 349 -15.56 -25.69 -1.55
CA LEU A 349 -15.26 -26.81 -0.66
C LEU A 349 -15.59 -26.48 0.80
N TYR A 350 -15.34 -25.25 1.23
CA TYR A 350 -15.69 -24.76 2.56
C TYR A 350 -17.20 -24.81 2.78
N GLN A 351 -17.99 -24.33 1.82
CA GLN A 351 -19.45 -24.37 1.90
C GLN A 351 -19.97 -25.81 1.91
N GLU A 352 -19.42 -26.70 1.09
CA GLU A 352 -19.78 -28.13 1.06
C GLU A 352 -19.46 -28.84 2.39
N LYS A 353 -18.33 -28.53 3.02
CA LYS A 353 -17.90 -29.17 4.27
C LYS A 353 -18.63 -28.63 5.50
N THR A 354 -18.88 -27.32 5.55
CA THR A 354 -19.37 -26.64 6.76
C THR A 354 -20.86 -26.27 6.72
N GLY A 355 -21.45 -26.20 5.53
CA GLY A 355 -22.80 -25.67 5.30
C GLY A 355 -22.94 -24.15 5.52
N LYS A 356 -21.83 -23.43 5.73
CA LYS A 356 -21.82 -21.98 5.94
C LYS A 356 -21.48 -21.23 4.65
N ASP A 357 -21.95 -20.00 4.52
CA ASP A 357 -21.55 -19.12 3.42
C ASP A 357 -20.06 -18.74 3.51
N PRO A 358 -19.34 -18.62 2.38
CA PRO A 358 -17.96 -18.19 2.35
C PRO A 358 -17.73 -16.84 3.04
N ILE A 359 -16.63 -16.74 3.78
CA ILE A 359 -16.28 -15.54 4.55
C ILE A 359 -15.50 -14.59 3.63
N TYR A 360 -15.95 -13.34 3.48
CA TYR A 360 -15.28 -12.37 2.61
C TYR A 360 -14.08 -11.70 3.27
N ALA A 361 -14.17 -11.37 4.56
CA ALA A 361 -13.11 -10.67 5.28
C ALA A 361 -13.13 -10.99 6.78
N ILE A 362 -11.94 -11.13 7.37
CA ILE A 362 -11.72 -11.20 8.82
C ILE A 362 -10.54 -10.30 9.20
N MET A 363 -10.34 -10.10 10.50
CA MET A 363 -9.15 -9.38 10.99
C MET A 363 -7.90 -10.24 10.79
N PRO A 364 -6.86 -9.78 10.07
CA PRO A 364 -5.59 -10.47 9.95
C PRO A 364 -4.84 -10.53 11.28
N GLU A 365 -4.07 -11.58 11.48
CA GLU A 365 -3.27 -11.84 12.68
C GLU A 365 -1.78 -11.48 12.47
N VAL A 366 -1.50 -10.23 12.09
CA VAL A 366 -0.12 -9.77 11.87
C VAL A 366 0.43 -9.07 13.10
N VAL A 367 1.62 -9.47 13.52
CA VAL A 367 2.39 -8.78 14.57
C VAL A 367 3.10 -7.56 13.97
N ILE A 368 2.91 -6.42 14.62
CA ILE A 368 3.57 -5.16 14.27
C ILE A 368 4.74 -4.96 15.22
N SER A 369 5.95 -5.13 14.70
CA SER A 369 7.20 -4.96 15.44
C SER A 369 8.09 -3.94 14.75
N GLY A 370 8.92 -3.23 15.53
CA GLY A 370 9.88 -2.31 14.94
C GLY A 370 10.72 -1.57 15.97
N PRO A 371 11.90 -1.07 15.58
CA PRO A 371 12.84 -0.41 16.49
C PRO A 371 12.30 0.91 17.06
N LYS A 372 11.27 1.48 16.43
CA LYS A 372 10.62 2.72 16.85
C LYS A 372 9.57 2.48 17.95
N LEU A 373 9.03 1.26 18.05
CA LEU A 373 7.93 0.89 18.93
C LEU A 373 8.44 0.53 20.34
N SER A 374 7.62 0.79 21.36
CA SER A 374 7.95 0.47 22.76
C SER A 374 7.73 -1.01 23.10
N ARG A 375 6.89 -1.69 22.30
CA ARG A 375 6.55 -3.11 22.39
C ARG A 375 5.94 -3.54 21.06
N ASP A 376 5.69 -4.83 20.93
CA ASP A 376 4.94 -5.36 19.80
C ASP A 376 3.45 -5.01 19.91
N TYR A 377 2.85 -4.73 18.76
CA TYR A 377 1.42 -4.52 18.56
C TYR A 377 0.92 -5.53 17.53
N ASN A 378 -0.35 -5.43 17.15
CA ASN A 378 -0.91 -6.25 16.07
C ASN A 378 -1.92 -5.46 15.24
N THR A 379 -2.31 -6.00 14.10
CA THR A 379 -3.26 -5.38 13.18
C THR A 379 -4.56 -4.99 13.86
N ASN A 380 -5.09 -5.85 14.74
CA ASN A 380 -6.31 -5.56 15.48
C ASN A 380 -6.19 -4.27 16.34
N TRP A 381 -5.05 -4.08 17.00
CA TRP A 381 -4.77 -2.85 17.75
C TRP A 381 -4.80 -1.63 16.84
N PHE A 382 -4.15 -1.71 15.67
CA PHE A 382 -4.13 -0.60 14.71
C PHE A 382 -5.54 -0.30 14.19
N ALA A 383 -6.23 -1.31 13.64
CA ALA A 383 -7.51 -1.18 13.00
C ALA A 383 -8.59 -0.65 13.97
N THR A 384 -8.61 -1.14 15.21
CA THR A 384 -9.56 -0.66 16.23
C THR A 384 -9.29 0.79 16.63
N ARG A 385 -8.02 1.22 16.65
CA ARG A 385 -7.66 2.62 16.94
C ARG A 385 -8.09 3.55 15.81
N VAL A 386 -7.90 3.14 14.56
CA VAL A 386 -8.42 3.87 13.38
C VAL A 386 -9.94 3.91 13.43
N ASP A 387 -10.61 2.79 13.70
CA ASP A 387 -12.08 2.75 13.79
C ASP A 387 -12.62 3.72 14.86
N GLY A 388 -12.00 3.79 16.04
CA GLY A 388 -12.39 4.77 17.06
C GLY A 388 -12.28 6.24 16.58
N ARG A 389 -11.28 6.56 15.74
CA ARG A 389 -11.13 7.89 15.11
C ARG A 389 -12.18 8.10 14.03
N TYR A 390 -12.43 7.08 13.20
CA TYR A 390 -13.48 7.08 12.18
C TYR A 390 -14.86 7.34 12.80
N GLN A 391 -15.25 6.59 13.84
CA GLN A 391 -16.52 6.78 14.55
C GLN A 391 -16.63 8.17 15.19
N THR A 392 -15.51 8.72 15.67
CA THR A 392 -15.47 10.09 16.19
C THR A 392 -15.68 11.12 15.10
N CYS A 393 -15.05 10.95 13.94
CA CYS A 393 -15.27 11.77 12.77
C CYS A 393 -16.74 11.70 12.30
N MET A 394 -17.29 10.50 12.13
CA MET A 394 -18.67 10.29 11.68
C MET A 394 -19.67 10.98 12.60
N ARG A 395 -19.50 10.86 13.93
CA ARG A 395 -20.34 11.57 14.92
C ARG A 395 -20.24 13.08 14.78
N LYS A 396 -19.03 13.61 14.54
CA LYS A 396 -18.78 15.04 14.44
C LYS A 396 -19.46 15.67 13.21
N ILE A 397 -19.53 14.92 12.11
CA ILE A 397 -20.10 15.42 10.84
C ILE A 397 -21.50 14.90 10.52
N LYS A 398 -22.08 14.07 11.39
CA LYS A 398 -23.40 13.45 11.21
C LYS A 398 -24.47 14.45 10.78
N ASN A 399 -24.54 15.59 11.47
CA ASN A 399 -25.58 16.61 11.31
C ASN A 399 -25.11 17.84 10.52
N LEU A 400 -24.03 17.75 9.75
CA LEU A 400 -23.69 18.83 8.82
C LEU A 400 -24.81 18.98 7.81
N LYS A 401 -25.30 20.21 7.67
CA LYS A 401 -26.19 20.61 6.58
C LYS A 401 -25.32 20.74 5.34
N LEU A 402 -25.66 19.98 4.31
CA LEU A 402 -25.02 19.97 3.00
C LEU A 402 -25.87 20.75 2.02
#